data_AF-A0A6F8U1J3-F1
#
_entry.id   AF-A0A6F8U1J3-F1
#
_cell.length_a   1.000
_cell.length_b   1.000
_cell.length_c   1.000
_cell.angle_alpha   90.00
_cell.angle_beta   90.00
_cell.angle_gamma   90.00
#
_symmetry.space_group_name_H-M   'P 1'
#
loop_
_entity.id
_entity.type
_entity.pdbx_description
1 polymer ?
#
loop_
_entity_poly.entity_id
_entity_poly.type
_entity_poly.pdbx_seq_one_letter_code
_entity_poly.pdbx_strand_id
1 'polypeptide(L)'
;MTQPTHTRRESGGKYAELQQHEGAGPLAGQQLVIYEDLDKGIQSATTQDDWLANWREITPDDCTVCMGTGTDHIKGNAKMPCGHCYGLGKVLDNGERPTEMWDVAGIATLIIERQQAELHQLRQVANNPAVQALIEQQRQQAMSDSVAHQERQWRDGKGHGPGGQRMTGD
;
A
#
# COMPACT_ATOMS: atom_id res chain seq x y z
N MET A 1 -24.71 -14.91 -1.50
CA MET A 1 -23.29 -14.84 -1.90
C MET A 1 -22.76 -13.50 -1.43
N THR A 2 -21.65 -13.50 -0.71
CA THR A 2 -20.98 -12.27 -0.26
C THR A 2 -20.39 -11.54 -1.47
N GLN A 3 -20.63 -10.24 -1.61
CA GLN A 3 -20.04 -9.45 -2.69
C GLN A 3 -18.59 -9.08 -2.35
N PRO A 4 -17.68 -9.02 -3.34
CA PRO A 4 -16.31 -8.59 -3.11
C PRO A 4 -16.29 -7.11 -2.73
N THR A 5 -15.59 -6.78 -1.65
CA THR A 5 -15.37 -5.39 -1.20
C THR A 5 -13.95 -4.94 -1.51
N HIS A 6 -13.00 -5.87 -1.58
CA HIS A 6 -11.58 -5.59 -1.70
C HIS A 6 -10.90 -6.47 -2.75
N THR A 7 -9.80 -5.95 -3.28
CA THR A 7 -8.90 -6.62 -4.23
C THR A 7 -7.45 -6.41 -3.80
N ARG A 8 -6.56 -7.36 -4.08
CA ARG A 8 -5.13 -7.12 -3.88
C ARG A 8 -4.60 -6.14 -4.91
N ARG A 9 -3.74 -5.23 -4.48
CA ARG A 9 -3.18 -4.17 -5.33
C ARG A 9 -2.39 -4.71 -6.51
N GLU A 10 -1.57 -5.75 -6.31
CA GLU A 10 -0.69 -6.29 -7.35
C GLU A 10 -1.31 -7.46 -8.11
N SER A 11 -1.88 -8.41 -7.39
CA SER A 11 -2.32 -9.69 -7.95
C SER A 11 -3.82 -9.77 -8.26
N GLY A 12 -4.61 -8.79 -7.79
CA GLY A 12 -6.05 -8.84 -7.90
C GLY A 12 -6.68 -9.89 -7.00
N GLY A 13 -7.87 -10.36 -7.38
CA GLY A 13 -8.66 -11.34 -6.63
C GLY A 13 -9.84 -10.72 -5.88
N LYS A 14 -10.76 -11.58 -5.43
CA LYS A 14 -12.02 -11.18 -4.81
C LYS A 14 -12.00 -11.45 -3.32
N TYR A 15 -11.96 -10.37 -2.54
CA TYR A 15 -11.94 -10.46 -1.08
C TYR A 15 -13.12 -9.71 -0.48
N ALA A 16 -13.65 -10.24 0.62
CA ALA A 16 -14.64 -9.55 1.44
C ALA A 16 -14.05 -9.28 2.82
N GLU A 17 -13.87 -8.01 3.17
CA GLU A 17 -13.67 -7.63 4.57
C GLU A 17 -14.95 -7.94 5.36
N LEU A 18 -14.81 -8.68 6.46
CA LEU A 18 -15.94 -9.13 7.28
C LEU A 18 -16.00 -8.38 8.61
N GLN A 19 -14.86 -8.21 9.28
CA GLN A 19 -14.80 -7.60 10.60
C GLN A 19 -13.38 -7.08 10.90
N GLN A 20 -13.29 -6.02 11.70
CA GLN A 20 -12.05 -5.58 12.34
C GLN A 20 -12.14 -5.82 13.85
N HIS A 21 -11.05 -6.29 14.47
CA HIS A 21 -11.00 -6.50 15.91
C HIS A 21 -9.61 -6.20 16.49
N GLU A 22 -9.56 -5.80 17.76
CA GLU A 22 -8.31 -5.64 18.48
C GLU A 22 -7.73 -7.01 18.86
N GLY A 23 -6.47 -7.26 18.49
CA GLY A 23 -5.74 -8.48 18.81
C GLY A 23 -5.64 -8.72 20.31
N ALA A 24 -5.54 -9.99 20.70
CA ALA A 24 -5.40 -10.40 22.09
C ALA A 24 -4.06 -11.15 22.31
N GLY A 25 -3.61 -11.19 23.56
CA GLY A 25 -2.39 -11.90 23.94
C GLY A 25 -1.14 -11.33 23.24
N PRO A 26 -0.36 -12.14 22.50
CA PRO A 26 0.83 -11.66 21.78
C PRO A 26 0.55 -10.60 20.71
N LEU A 27 -0.71 -10.47 20.27
CA LEU A 27 -1.16 -9.48 19.27
C LEU A 27 -1.89 -8.30 19.94
N ALA A 28 -1.84 -8.17 21.27
CA ALA A 28 -2.43 -7.05 21.98
C ALA A 28 -1.88 -5.71 21.48
N GLY A 29 -2.77 -4.75 21.24
CA GLY A 29 -2.43 -3.44 20.67
C GLY A 29 -2.32 -3.41 19.13
N GLN A 30 -2.49 -4.55 18.45
CA GLN A 30 -2.60 -4.59 16.99
C GLN A 30 -4.07 -4.68 16.57
N GLN A 31 -4.46 -3.96 15.54
CA GLN A 31 -5.77 -4.16 14.89
C GLN A 31 -5.66 -5.28 13.86
N LEU A 32 -6.62 -6.20 13.89
CA LEU A 32 -6.71 -7.34 12.99
C LEU A 32 -7.92 -7.18 12.07
N VAL A 33 -7.74 -7.56 10.81
CA VAL A 33 -8.78 -7.57 9.79
C VAL A 33 -9.09 -9.02 9.43
N ILE A 34 -10.35 -9.41 9.64
CA ILE A 34 -10.90 -10.70 9.22
C ILE A 34 -11.51 -10.51 7.84
N TYR A 35 -11.05 -11.31 6.89
CA TYR A 35 -11.50 -11.27 5.51
C TYR A 35 -11.75 -12.67 4.95
N GLU A 36 -12.57 -12.74 3.90
CA GLU A 36 -12.82 -13.96 3.14
C GLU A 36 -12.21 -13.84 1.75
N ASP A 37 -11.41 -14.83 1.34
CA ASP A 37 -11.07 -15.06 -0.06
C ASP A 37 -12.26 -15.76 -0.72
N LEU A 38 -13.01 -15.01 -1.53
CA LEU A 38 -14.28 -15.48 -2.11
C LEU A 38 -14.09 -16.53 -3.19
N ASP A 39 -12.91 -16.60 -3.81
CA ASP A 39 -12.61 -17.63 -4.81
C ASP A 39 -12.28 -18.97 -4.13
N LYS A 40 -11.72 -18.94 -2.92
CA LYS A 40 -11.41 -20.15 -2.13
C LYS A 40 -12.47 -20.49 -1.09
N GLY A 41 -13.34 -19.56 -0.72
CA GLY A 41 -14.28 -19.70 0.40
C GLY A 41 -13.59 -19.84 1.75
N ILE A 42 -12.40 -19.23 1.91
CA ILE A 42 -11.57 -19.35 3.12
C ILE A 42 -11.57 -18.00 3.85
N GLN A 43 -11.89 -18.05 5.14
CA GLN A 43 -11.71 -16.92 6.04
C GLN A 43 -10.29 -16.91 6.60
N SER A 44 -9.70 -15.73 6.66
CA SER A 44 -8.35 -15.49 7.17
C SER A 44 -8.32 -14.20 7.97
N ALA A 45 -7.29 -14.05 8.80
CA ALA A 45 -7.05 -12.82 9.54
C ALA A 45 -5.65 -12.31 9.21
N THR A 46 -5.51 -11.01 9.05
CA THR A 46 -4.21 -10.32 8.92
C THR A 46 -4.20 -9.07 9.79
N THR A 47 -3.05 -8.41 9.93
CA THR A 47 -2.97 -7.12 10.63
C THR A 47 -3.53 -6.00 9.75
N GLN A 48 -4.03 -4.94 10.37
CA GLN A 48 -4.56 -3.78 9.64
C GLN A 48 -3.50 -3.13 8.75
N ASP A 49 -2.24 -3.07 9.22
CA ASP A 49 -1.14 -2.52 8.42
C ASP A 49 -0.89 -3.35 7.15
N ASP A 50 -0.88 -4.68 7.26
CA ASP A 50 -0.72 -5.58 6.11
C ASP A 50 -1.94 -5.50 5.17
N TRP A 51 -3.15 -5.37 5.72
CA TRP A 51 -4.38 -5.18 4.95
C TRP A 51 -4.31 -3.91 4.09
N LEU A 52 -4.01 -2.76 4.70
CA LEU A 52 -3.94 -1.48 4.00
C LEU A 52 -2.80 -1.44 2.95
N ALA A 53 -1.68 -2.11 3.25
CA ALA A 53 -0.54 -2.19 2.36
C ALA A 53 -0.83 -3.02 1.10
N ASN A 54 -1.54 -4.14 1.22
CA ASN A 54 -1.66 -5.12 0.12
C ASN A 54 -3.05 -5.14 -0.53
N TRP A 55 -4.09 -4.69 0.17
CA TRP A 55 -5.45 -4.62 -0.34
C TRP A 55 -5.90 -3.18 -0.54
N ARG A 56 -6.87 -3.03 -1.43
CA ARG A 56 -7.62 -1.79 -1.63
C ARG A 56 -9.08 -2.12 -1.85
N GLU A 57 -9.95 -1.18 -1.53
CA GLU A 57 -11.35 -1.26 -1.90
C GLU A 57 -11.49 -1.34 -3.43
N ILE A 58 -12.51 -2.08 -3.85
CA ILE A 58 -12.93 -2.16 -5.25
C ILE A 58 -13.73 -0.91 -5.55
N THR A 59 -13.30 -0.16 -6.56
CA THR A 59 -14.02 1.03 -7.00
C THR A 59 -15.08 0.65 -8.06
N PRO A 60 -16.15 1.45 -8.25
CA PRO A 60 -17.23 1.09 -9.18
C PRO A 60 -16.79 0.90 -10.63
N ASP A 61 -15.76 1.65 -11.04
CA ASP A 61 -15.14 1.61 -12.37
C ASP A 61 -14.06 0.53 -12.49
N ASP A 62 -13.77 -0.26 -11.46
CA ASP A 62 -12.83 -1.37 -11.58
C ASP A 62 -13.40 -2.46 -12.48
N CYS A 63 -12.56 -2.96 -13.37
CA CYS A 63 -12.88 -4.10 -14.22
C CYS A 63 -13.27 -5.31 -13.36
N THR A 64 -14.48 -5.81 -13.57
CA THR A 64 -15.05 -6.96 -12.84
C THR A 64 -14.34 -8.29 -13.10
N VAL A 65 -13.42 -8.32 -14.07
CA VAL A 65 -12.61 -9.49 -14.41
C VAL A 65 -11.26 -9.42 -13.71
N CYS A 66 -10.48 -8.35 -13.93
CA CYS A 66 -9.14 -8.22 -13.34
C CYS A 66 -9.13 -7.50 -11.98
N MET A 67 -10.29 -7.08 -11.47
CA MET A 67 -10.43 -6.34 -10.22
C MET A 67 -9.50 -5.14 -10.15
N GLY A 68 -9.40 -4.41 -11.27
CA GLY A 68 -8.60 -3.19 -11.33
C GLY A 68 -7.10 -3.35 -11.51
N THR A 69 -6.55 -4.56 -11.65
CA THR A 69 -5.10 -4.74 -11.86
C THR A 69 -4.64 -4.42 -13.28
N GLY A 70 -5.56 -4.45 -14.26
CA GLY A 70 -5.22 -4.34 -15.67
C GLY A 70 -4.53 -5.57 -16.26
N THR A 71 -4.29 -6.63 -15.49
CA THR A 71 -3.57 -7.83 -15.94
C THR A 71 -4.44 -9.08 -15.89
N ASP A 72 -4.14 -10.08 -16.73
CA ASP A 72 -4.84 -11.37 -16.74
C ASP A 72 -4.30 -12.29 -15.64
N HIS A 73 -4.69 -12.02 -14.39
CA HIS A 73 -4.34 -12.87 -13.25
C HIS A 73 -5.14 -14.19 -13.22
N ILE A 74 -6.32 -14.23 -13.86
CA ILE A 74 -7.17 -15.43 -13.94
C ILE A 74 -6.45 -16.56 -14.68
N LYS A 75 -5.73 -16.24 -15.78
CA LYS A 75 -4.92 -17.22 -16.52
C LYS A 75 -3.50 -17.38 -15.96
N GLY A 76 -3.21 -16.80 -14.79
CA GLY A 76 -1.88 -16.84 -14.18
C GLY A 76 -0.79 -16.13 -14.98
N ASN A 77 -1.16 -15.22 -15.89
CA ASN A 77 -0.22 -14.53 -16.77
C ASN A 77 -0.24 -13.02 -16.52
N ALA A 78 0.41 -12.62 -15.43
CA ALA A 78 0.51 -11.22 -15.00
C ALA A 78 1.21 -10.29 -16.02
N LYS A 79 1.88 -10.84 -17.05
CA LYS A 79 2.52 -10.07 -18.12
C LYS A 79 1.55 -9.65 -19.22
N MET A 80 0.37 -10.27 -19.28
CA MET A 80 -0.61 -10.00 -20.33
C MET A 80 -1.68 -9.02 -19.83
N PRO A 81 -2.09 -8.06 -20.67
CA PRO A 81 -3.18 -7.17 -20.32
C PRO A 81 -4.47 -7.96 -20.19
N CYS A 82 -5.33 -7.56 -19.25
CA CYS A 82 -6.67 -8.09 -19.15
C CYS A 82 -7.45 -7.76 -20.43
N GLY A 83 -7.89 -8.80 -21.15
CA GLY A 83 -8.63 -8.62 -22.40
C GLY A 83 -10.02 -8.00 -22.24
N HIS A 84 -10.59 -7.97 -21.02
CA HIS A 84 -11.89 -7.36 -20.77
C HIS A 84 -11.83 -5.83 -20.73
N CYS A 85 -10.76 -5.27 -20.16
CA CYS A 85 -10.57 -3.82 -20.04
C CYS A 85 -9.39 -3.31 -20.89
N TYR A 86 -8.90 -4.12 -21.84
CA TYR A 86 -7.72 -3.84 -22.67
C TYR A 86 -6.49 -3.35 -21.88
N GLY A 87 -6.28 -3.90 -20.68
CA GLY A 87 -5.15 -3.51 -19.84
C GLY A 87 -5.34 -2.28 -18.96
N LEU A 88 -6.44 -1.54 -19.08
CA LEU A 88 -6.65 -0.30 -18.30
C LEU A 88 -6.96 -0.54 -16.82
N GLY A 89 -7.39 -1.75 -16.45
CA GLY A 89 -7.94 -2.05 -15.13
C GLY A 89 -9.33 -1.45 -14.90
N LYS A 90 -9.76 -0.51 -15.73
CA LYS A 90 -11.02 0.21 -15.60
C LYS A 90 -12.02 -0.12 -16.69
N VAL A 91 -13.29 0.06 -16.39
CA VAL A 91 -14.44 -0.10 -17.29
C VAL A 91 -15.21 1.21 -17.40
N LEU A 92 -16.27 1.22 -18.20
CA LEU A 92 -17.18 2.36 -18.29
C LEU A 92 -17.92 2.59 -16.96
N ASP A 93 -18.48 3.79 -16.77
CA ASP A 93 -19.22 4.15 -15.54
C ASP A 93 -20.43 3.25 -15.26
N ASN A 94 -20.97 2.60 -16.30
CA ASN A 94 -22.05 1.63 -16.19
C ASN A 94 -21.56 0.20 -15.86
N GLY A 95 -20.26 0.01 -15.66
CA GLY A 95 -19.62 -1.28 -15.39
C GLY A 95 -19.41 -2.16 -16.63
N GLU A 96 -19.77 -1.69 -17.83
CA GLU A 96 -19.60 -2.45 -19.06
C GLU A 96 -18.18 -2.35 -19.61
N ARG A 97 -17.75 -3.42 -20.29
CA ARG A 97 -16.47 -3.39 -20.98
C ARG A 97 -16.44 -2.30 -22.04
N PRO A 98 -15.31 -1.62 -22.25
CA PRO A 98 -15.12 -0.83 -23.45
C PRO A 98 -15.29 -1.72 -24.69
N THR A 99 -15.96 -1.22 -25.71
CA THR A 99 -16.23 -1.98 -26.95
C THR A 99 -15.54 -1.36 -28.15
N GLU A 100 -15.40 -0.04 -28.17
CA GLU A 100 -14.78 0.70 -29.26
C GLU A 100 -13.52 1.47 -28.81
N MET A 101 -12.73 1.93 -29.79
CA MET A 101 -11.51 2.69 -29.51
C MET A 101 -11.77 3.99 -28.73
N TRP A 102 -12.93 4.63 -28.95
CA TRP A 102 -13.30 5.84 -28.22
C TRP A 102 -13.60 5.59 -26.75
N ASP A 103 -14.20 4.45 -26.41
CA ASP A 103 -14.40 4.04 -25.01
C ASP A 103 -13.06 3.91 -24.28
N VAL A 104 -12.11 3.22 -24.92
CA VAL A 104 -10.76 3.02 -24.38
C VAL A 104 -10.05 4.37 -24.18
N ALA A 105 -10.12 5.26 -25.16
CA ALA A 105 -9.52 6.59 -25.07
C ALA A 105 -10.16 7.44 -23.96
N GLY A 106 -11.49 7.39 -23.82
CA GLY A 106 -12.22 8.06 -22.75
C GLY A 106 -11.79 7.59 -21.37
N ILE A 107 -11.79 6.28 -21.13
CA ILE A 107 -11.34 5.70 -19.85
C ILE A 107 -9.88 6.07 -19.57
N ALA A 108 -8.99 5.96 -20.57
CA ALA A 108 -7.58 6.33 -20.40
C ALA A 108 -7.40 7.81 -20.02
N THR A 109 -8.22 8.70 -20.60
CA THR A 109 -8.19 10.14 -20.30
C THR A 109 -8.58 10.39 -18.84
N LEU A 110 -9.66 9.76 -18.37
CA LEU A 110 -10.11 9.86 -16.98
C LEU A 110 -9.04 9.37 -15.99
N ILE A 111 -8.37 8.25 -16.30
CA ILE A 111 -7.26 7.73 -15.48
C ILE A 111 -6.13 8.76 -15.41
N ILE A 112 -5.72 9.33 -16.54
CA ILE A 112 -4.63 10.31 -16.61
C ILE A 112 -4.98 11.57 -15.83
N GLU A 113 -6.19 12.10 -15.99
CA GLU A 113 -6.65 13.31 -15.28
C GLU A 113 -6.66 13.09 -13.77
N ARG A 114 -7.17 11.94 -13.31
CA ARG A 114 -7.14 11.57 -11.89
C ARG A 114 -5.70 11.48 -11.36
N GLN A 115 -4.80 10.81 -12.08
CA GLN A 115 -3.39 10.71 -11.69
C GLN A 115 -2.71 12.08 -11.64
N GLN A 116 -3.02 12.97 -12.59
CA GLN A 116 -2.51 14.34 -12.56
C GLN A 116 -3.01 15.11 -11.33
N ALA A 117 -4.30 14.99 -10.99
CA ALA A 117 -4.87 15.63 -9.81
C ALA A 117 -4.21 15.12 -8.51
N GLU A 118 -4.05 13.80 -8.35
CA GLU A 118 -3.37 13.19 -7.20
C GLU A 118 -1.91 13.66 -7.11
N LEU A 119 -1.17 13.67 -8.22
CA LEU A 119 0.21 14.16 -8.27
C LEU A 119 0.31 15.66 -7.92
N HIS A 120 -0.65 16.47 -8.38
CA HIS A 120 -0.69 17.89 -8.05
C HIS A 120 -0.93 18.11 -6.55
N GLN A 121 -1.85 17.37 -5.95
CA GLN A 121 -2.08 17.42 -4.49
C GLN A 121 -0.82 17.01 -3.71
N LEU A 122 -0.17 15.91 -4.09
CA LEU A 122 1.08 15.46 -3.45
C LEU A 122 2.18 16.51 -3.56
N ARG A 123 2.32 17.16 -4.72
CA ARG A 123 3.28 18.25 -4.92
C ARG A 123 2.96 19.46 -4.05
N GLN A 124 1.69 19.82 -3.88
CA GLN A 124 1.29 20.92 -3.00
C GLN A 124 1.67 20.62 -1.54
N VAL A 125 1.42 19.39 -1.08
CA VAL A 125 1.82 18.95 0.27
C VAL A 125 3.33 18.95 0.44
N ALA A 126 4.08 18.40 -0.52
CA ALA A 126 5.54 18.32 -0.47
C ALA A 126 6.22 19.71 -0.52
N ASN A 127 5.59 20.67 -1.19
CA ASN A 127 6.07 22.05 -1.28
C ASN A 127 5.55 22.94 -0.14
N ASN A 128 4.76 22.41 0.79
CA ASN A 128 4.29 23.17 1.95
C ASN A 128 5.46 23.41 2.91
N PRO A 129 5.84 24.68 3.21
CA PRO A 129 6.95 24.99 4.10
C PRO A 129 6.81 24.36 5.50
N ALA A 130 5.59 24.24 6.03
CA ALA A 130 5.36 23.61 7.33
C ALA A 130 5.67 22.10 7.31
N VAL A 131 5.33 21.42 6.19
CA VAL A 131 5.66 20.01 6.00
C VAL A 131 7.17 19.82 5.84
N GLN A 132 7.84 20.70 5.09
CA GLN A 132 9.30 20.65 4.95
C GLN A 132 10.01 20.89 6.29
N ALA A 133 9.55 21.85 7.09
CA ALA A 133 10.08 22.11 8.41
C ALA A 133 9.89 20.90 9.36
N LEU A 134 8.72 20.24 9.30
CA LEU A 134 8.44 19.03 10.08
C LEU A 134 9.35 17.87 9.69
N ILE A 135 9.55 17.64 8.39
CA ILE A 135 10.45 16.59 7.87
C ILE A 135 11.89 16.86 8.34
N GLU A 136 12.34 18.11 8.27
CA GLU A 136 13.68 18.49 8.72
C GLU A 136 13.84 18.31 10.24
N GLN A 137 12.83 18.70 11.02
CA GLN A 137 12.82 18.45 12.46
C GLN A 137 12.91 16.95 12.79
N GLN A 138 12.14 16.10 12.10
CA GLN A 138 12.22 14.65 12.28
C GLN A 138 13.59 14.09 11.90
N ARG A 139 14.22 14.58 10.83
CA ARG A 139 15.58 14.19 10.45
C ARG A 139 16.60 14.55 11.52
N GLN A 140 16.53 15.77 12.05
CA GLN A 140 17.41 16.22 13.13
C GLN A 140 17.23 15.37 14.39
N GLN A 141 16.00 15.04 14.74
CA GLN A 141 15.70 14.21 15.90
C GLN A 141 16.18 12.75 15.71
N ALA A 142 15.97 12.17 14.53
CA ALA A 142 16.51 10.85 14.21
C ALA A 142 18.05 10.83 14.25
N MET A 143 18.71 11.88 13.77
CA MET A 143 20.16 12.05 13.90
C MET A 143 20.58 12.15 15.37
N SER A 144 19.92 12.97 16.19
CA SER A 144 20.25 13.06 17.62
C SER A 144 20.03 11.74 18.35
N ASP A 145 18.96 11.02 18.04
CA ASP A 145 18.64 9.73 18.64
C ASP A 145 19.66 8.66 18.24
N SER A 146 20.11 8.68 16.98
CA SER A 146 21.17 7.78 16.50
C SER A 146 22.51 8.03 17.21
N VAL A 147 22.90 9.30 17.39
CA VAL A 147 24.12 9.69 18.11
C VAL A 147 24.02 9.29 19.59
N ALA A 148 22.88 9.58 20.23
CA ALA A 148 22.64 9.18 21.62
C ALA A 148 22.61 7.66 21.80
N HIS A 149 22.09 6.92 20.83
CA HIS A 149 22.13 5.46 20.84
C HIS A 149 23.56 4.93 20.67
N GLN A 150 24.36 5.49 19.76
CA GLN A 150 25.75 5.14 19.56
C GLN A 150 26.62 5.46 20.79
N GLU A 151 26.39 6.60 21.43
CA GLU A 151 27.09 6.97 22.67
C GLU A 151 26.76 6.02 23.82
N ARG A 152 25.47 5.67 24.00
CA ARG A 152 25.06 4.64 24.98
C ARG A 152 25.72 3.29 24.69
N GLN A 153 25.70 2.83 23.45
CA GLN A 153 26.40 1.59 23.06
C GLN A 153 27.91 1.63 23.32
N TRP A 154 28.56 2.79 23.11
CA TRP A 154 29.97 2.95 23.41
C TRP A 154 30.26 2.95 24.91
N ARG A 155 29.42 3.61 25.72
CA ARG A 155 29.51 3.64 27.18
C ARG A 155 29.25 2.27 27.81
N ASP A 156 28.21 1.58 27.35
CA ASP A 156 27.76 0.27 27.86
C ASP A 156 28.58 -0.90 27.28
N GLY A 157 29.22 -0.71 26.13
CA GLY A 157 30.08 -1.69 25.48
C GLY A 157 31.51 -1.70 26.04
N LYS A 158 32.28 -2.74 25.71
CA LYS A 158 33.71 -2.84 26.10
C LYS A 158 34.63 -1.79 25.44
N GLY A 159 34.10 -0.91 24.58
CA GLY A 159 34.77 0.29 24.05
C GLY A 159 36.19 0.04 23.54
N HIS A 160 36.35 -0.54 22.34
CA HIS A 160 37.67 -0.64 21.74
C HIS A 160 37.92 0.55 20.83
N GLY A 161 38.85 1.44 21.22
CA GLY A 161 39.48 2.36 20.28
C GLY A 161 40.38 1.60 19.29
N PRO A 162 40.87 2.26 18.23
CA PRO A 162 41.92 1.69 17.38
C PRO A 162 43.11 1.28 18.25
N GLY A 163 43.38 -0.03 18.37
CA GLY A 163 44.40 -0.57 19.29
C GLY A 163 43.89 -1.20 20.59
N GLY A 164 42.58 -1.37 20.78
CA GLY A 164 42.01 -2.15 21.88
C GLY A 164 41.97 -1.45 23.24
N GLN A 165 42.52 -0.24 23.36
CA GLN A 165 42.43 0.56 24.58
C GLN A 165 41.14 1.40 24.63
N ARG A 166 40.55 1.51 25.82
CA ARG A 166 39.50 2.48 26.13
C ARG A 166 40.15 3.84 26.35
N MET A 167 39.93 4.78 25.43
CA MET A 167 40.23 6.19 25.64
C MET A 167 38.98 6.84 26.24
N THR A 168 38.88 6.90 27.57
CA THR A 168 37.98 7.85 28.23
C THR A 168 38.67 9.20 28.20
N GLY A 169 38.02 10.20 27.61
CA GLY A 169 38.51 11.58 27.62
C GLY A 169 38.33 12.22 28.99
N ASP A 170 39.14 11.76 29.94
CA ASP A 170 39.83 12.42 31.06
C ASP A 170 40.51 11.32 31.90
#